data_AF-A0A929ISI6-F1
#
_entry.id   AF-A0A929ISI6-F1
#
_cell.length_a   1.000
_cell.length_b   1.000
_cell.length_c   1.000
_cell.angle_alpha   90.00
_cell.angle_beta   90.00
_cell.angle_gamma   90.00
#
_symmetry.space_group_name_H-M   'P 1'
#
loop_
_entity.id
_entity.type
_entity.pdbx_description
1 polymer ?
#
loop_
_entity_poly.entity_id
_entity_poly.type
_entity_poly.pdbx_seq_one_letter_code
_entity_poly.pdbx_strand_id
1 'polypeptide(L)'
;LMPKPKVAIIGEFWAMTTEGDGNYQLQRFLESEGAECEIQPVSNFLLYELWEIIHDIHERMMLRRRDGRKHRAEKDSPLLALAACKLIDIVSRATFTAYARAAGLKHYSLPDMNHLARIARKMYPIELRGGEGHLEVAKVIEAVSKNKAHMVISVKPFGCMPSSGVSDGVQSLVTAKYPEANFCAIETSGDGAVGVYSRVQMGLFKARARASEEYEKALADNGVEDPDQLRRGRLASAIYYPRHKVAGTAANALYELAGK
;
A
#
# COMPACT_ATOMS: atom_id res chain seq x y z
N LEU A 1 -24.82 -5.19 -0.26
CA LEU A 1 -23.37 -4.83 -0.10
C LEU A 1 -23.32 -3.54 0.74
N MET A 2 -22.26 -3.25 1.51
CA MET A 2 -22.20 -2.03 2.36
C MET A 2 -21.04 -1.11 1.97
N PRO A 3 -21.22 0.22 1.92
CA PRO A 3 -20.17 1.19 1.59
C PRO A 3 -19.21 1.39 2.77
N LYS A 4 -18.27 0.46 2.93
CA LYS A 4 -17.22 0.56 3.96
C LYS A 4 -16.05 1.41 3.45
N PRO A 5 -15.52 2.34 4.24
CA PRO A 5 -14.31 3.04 3.88
C PRO A 5 -13.10 2.10 3.94
N LYS A 6 -12.41 1.94 2.81
CA LYS A 6 -11.09 1.32 2.75
C LYS A 6 -9.99 2.21 3.33
N VAL A 7 -9.28 1.70 4.33
CA VAL A 7 -8.16 2.35 5.01
C VAL A 7 -6.90 1.53 4.77
N ALA A 8 -5.92 2.12 4.10
CA ALA A 8 -4.61 1.50 3.94
C ALA A 8 -3.74 1.78 5.16
N ILE A 9 -3.23 0.74 5.81
CA ILE A 9 -2.26 0.87 6.89
C ILE A 9 -0.86 0.64 6.31
N ILE A 10 0.01 1.61 6.50
CA ILE A 10 1.40 1.62 6.06
C ILE A 10 2.30 2.04 7.24
N GLY A 11 3.61 2.07 7.05
CA GLY A 11 4.55 2.59 8.05
C GLY A 11 5.62 1.57 8.40
N GLU A 12 5.97 1.48 9.68
CA GLU A 12 6.95 0.50 10.13
C GLU A 12 6.38 -0.92 9.98
N PHE A 13 7.20 -1.82 9.42
CA PHE A 13 6.78 -3.16 8.99
C PHE A 13 6.10 -3.96 10.10
N TRP A 14 6.66 -3.96 11.32
CA TRP A 14 6.09 -4.69 12.44
C TRP A 14 4.82 -4.02 12.98
N ALA A 15 4.84 -2.70 13.16
CA ALA A 15 3.71 -1.93 13.67
C ALA A 15 2.48 -2.00 12.75
N MET A 16 2.68 -2.02 11.42
CA MET A 16 1.56 -2.12 10.48
C MET A 16 0.98 -3.54 10.37
N THR A 17 1.80 -4.59 10.54
CA THR A 17 1.40 -5.99 10.32
C THR A 17 0.85 -6.67 11.57
N THR A 18 1.21 -6.21 12.76
CA THR A 18 0.79 -6.87 14.01
C THR A 18 -0.49 -6.31 14.58
N GLU A 19 -1.38 -7.18 15.08
CA GLU A 19 -2.53 -6.78 15.90
C GLU A 19 -2.14 -6.82 17.38
N GLY A 20 -1.79 -5.68 17.96
CA GLY A 20 -1.41 -5.65 19.37
C GLY A 20 -1.36 -4.25 19.97
N ASP A 21 -0.98 -4.17 21.23
CA ASP A 21 -0.91 -2.89 21.94
C ASP A 21 0.17 -1.96 21.35
N GLY A 22 1.18 -2.55 20.69
CA GLY A 22 2.23 -1.82 19.98
C GLY A 22 1.72 -0.94 18.84
N ASN A 23 0.51 -1.15 18.33
CA ASN A 23 -0.16 -0.24 17.38
C ASN A 23 -1.54 0.23 17.85
N TYR A 24 -1.81 0.16 19.16
CA TYR A 24 -3.12 0.49 19.74
C TYR A 24 -4.28 -0.34 19.19
N GLN A 25 -4.03 -1.59 18.79
CA GLN A 25 -5.02 -2.49 18.21
C GLN A 25 -5.75 -1.85 17.01
N LEU A 26 -5.02 -1.05 16.22
CA LEU A 26 -5.56 -0.16 15.19
C LEU A 26 -6.49 -0.89 14.22
N GLN A 27 -6.13 -2.10 13.79
CA GLN A 27 -6.87 -2.88 12.81
C GLN A 27 -8.28 -3.22 13.33
N ARG A 28 -8.37 -3.75 14.57
CA ARG A 28 -9.64 -4.05 15.23
C ARG A 28 -10.46 -2.79 15.51
N PHE A 29 -9.80 -1.70 15.88
CA PHE A 29 -10.45 -0.42 16.08
C PHE A 29 -11.12 0.07 14.79
N LEU A 30 -10.39 0.09 13.67
CA LEU A 30 -10.92 0.48 12.36
C LEU A 30 -12.09 -0.41 11.92
N GLU A 31 -11.99 -1.72 12.11
CA GLU A 31 -13.07 -2.67 11.83
C GLU A 31 -14.31 -2.42 12.70
N SER A 32 -14.13 -2.10 13.98
CA SER A 32 -15.23 -1.73 14.89
C SER A 32 -15.89 -0.42 14.49
N GLU A 33 -15.13 0.49 13.87
CA GLU A 33 -15.61 1.72 13.23
C GLU A 33 -16.18 1.45 11.81
N GLY A 34 -16.35 0.19 11.41
CA GLY A 34 -16.97 -0.18 10.13
C GLY A 34 -16.11 0.07 8.90
N ALA A 35 -14.81 0.32 9.06
CA ALA A 35 -13.85 0.40 7.97
C ALA A 35 -13.41 -1.01 7.50
N GLU A 36 -12.82 -1.07 6.30
CA GLU A 36 -12.08 -2.22 5.84
C GLU A 36 -10.58 -1.90 5.81
N CYS A 37 -9.78 -2.75 6.45
CA CYS A 37 -8.33 -2.56 6.56
C CYS A 37 -7.62 -3.19 5.36
N GLU A 38 -6.81 -2.42 4.65
CA GLU A 38 -5.87 -2.91 3.65
C GLU A 38 -4.46 -2.88 4.24
N ILE A 39 -3.90 -4.06 4.47
CA ILE A 39 -2.55 -4.25 5.00
C ILE A 39 -1.74 -5.00 3.95
N GLN A 40 -0.48 -4.61 3.79
CA GLN A 40 0.37 -5.23 2.78
C GLN A 40 0.90 -6.58 3.24
N PRO A 41 0.95 -7.58 2.34
CA PRO A 41 1.54 -8.86 2.65
C PRO A 41 3.06 -8.71 2.78
N VAL A 42 3.66 -9.62 3.56
CA VAL A 42 5.13 -9.70 3.74
C VAL A 42 5.88 -9.81 2.40
N SER A 43 5.24 -10.39 1.37
CA SER A 43 5.81 -10.44 0.02
C SER A 43 6.12 -9.08 -0.57
N ASN A 44 5.39 -8.01 -0.22
CA ASN A 44 5.70 -6.66 -0.67
C ASN A 44 7.04 -6.18 -0.08
N PHE A 45 7.28 -6.47 1.19
CA PHE A 45 8.54 -6.13 1.84
C PHE A 45 9.71 -6.90 1.20
N LEU A 46 9.54 -8.19 0.92
CA LEU A 46 10.57 -8.99 0.22
C LEU A 46 10.87 -8.46 -1.19
N LEU A 47 9.83 -8.04 -1.92
CA LEU A 47 10.00 -7.42 -3.24
C LEU A 47 10.71 -6.07 -3.16
N TYR A 48 10.49 -5.32 -2.08
CA TYR A 48 11.17 -4.05 -1.84
C TYR A 48 12.67 -4.26 -1.59
N GLU A 49 13.02 -5.16 -0.67
CA GLU A 49 14.40 -5.55 -0.39
C GLU A 49 15.12 -6.03 -1.66
N LEU A 50 14.46 -6.87 -2.46
CA LEU A 50 14.99 -7.34 -3.73
C LEU A 50 15.20 -6.19 -4.72
N TRP A 51 14.27 -5.24 -4.77
CA TRP A 51 14.39 -4.05 -5.61
C TRP A 51 15.58 -3.18 -5.18
N GLU A 52 15.81 -2.99 -3.87
CA GLU A 52 16.97 -2.24 -3.37
C GLU A 52 18.29 -2.91 -3.78
N ILE A 53 18.38 -4.23 -3.66
CA ILE A 53 19.56 -5.01 -4.10
C ILE A 53 19.79 -4.82 -5.60
N ILE A 54 18.76 -4.94 -6.42
CA ILE A 54 18.85 -4.73 -7.88
C ILE A 54 19.30 -3.31 -8.20
N HIS A 55 18.75 -2.32 -7.49
CA HIS A 55 19.10 -0.91 -7.67
C HIS A 55 20.57 -0.66 -7.31
N ASP A 56 21.07 -1.23 -6.21
CA ASP A 56 22.48 -1.14 -5.81
C ASP A 56 23.42 -1.75 -6.84
N ILE A 57 23.07 -2.91 -7.38
CA ILE A 57 23.87 -3.55 -8.43
C ILE A 57 23.97 -2.63 -9.65
N HIS A 58 22.86 -2.03 -10.07
CA HIS A 58 22.86 -1.08 -11.19
C HIS A 58 23.72 0.15 -10.90
N GLU A 59 23.58 0.77 -9.73
CA GLU A 59 24.39 1.94 -9.34
C GLU A 59 25.89 1.60 -9.34
N ARG A 60 26.28 0.47 -8.72
CA ARG A 60 27.68 0.01 -8.73
C ARG A 60 28.20 -0.24 -10.14
N MET A 61 27.38 -0.80 -11.04
CA MET A 61 27.76 -0.99 -12.44
C MET A 61 27.93 0.34 -13.19
N MET A 62 27.11 1.35 -12.88
CA MET A 62 27.24 2.69 -13.48
C MET A 62 28.48 3.43 -12.97
N LEU A 63 28.75 3.37 -11.67
CA LEU A 63 29.96 3.96 -11.06
C LEU A 63 31.24 3.32 -11.62
N ARG A 64 31.27 1.99 -11.78
CA ARG A 64 32.37 1.26 -12.45
C ARG A 64 32.65 1.76 -13.87
N ARG A 65 31.62 2.18 -14.61
CA ARG A 65 31.78 2.72 -15.97
C ARG A 65 32.31 4.16 -15.96
N ARG A 66 32.03 4.92 -14.90
CA ARG A 66 32.35 6.36 -14.80
C ARG A 66 33.80 6.61 -14.40
N ASP A 67 34.38 5.75 -13.55
CA ASP A 67 35.67 6.04 -12.92
C ASP A 67 36.91 5.67 -13.75
N GLY A 68 36.80 4.98 -14.89
CA GLY A 68 37.92 4.70 -15.82
C GLY A 68 39.13 3.93 -15.24
N ARG A 69 39.21 3.77 -13.92
CA ARG A 69 40.25 3.07 -13.19
C ARG A 69 39.79 1.63 -13.00
N LYS A 70 40.55 0.71 -13.58
CA LYS A 70 40.45 -0.74 -13.35
C LYS A 70 40.75 -1.04 -11.88
N HIS A 71 39.82 -0.79 -10.96
CA HIS A 71 39.97 -1.20 -9.57
C HIS A 71 39.28 -2.52 -9.30
N ARG A 72 40.12 -3.45 -8.83
CA ARG A 72 39.87 -4.74 -8.16
C ARG A 72 38.67 -5.55 -8.68
N ALA A 73 39.01 -6.70 -9.25
CA ALA A 73 38.12 -7.83 -9.41
C ALA A 73 37.51 -8.23 -8.05
N GLU A 74 36.41 -7.58 -7.67
CA GLU A 74 35.41 -8.20 -6.83
C GLU A 74 34.89 -9.40 -7.63
N LYS A 75 35.01 -10.59 -7.06
CA LYS A 75 34.83 -11.90 -7.71
C LYS A 75 33.43 -12.15 -8.28
N ASP A 76 32.48 -11.24 -8.05
CA ASP A 76 31.09 -11.42 -8.43
C ASP A 76 30.81 -10.74 -9.77
N SER A 77 30.45 -11.55 -10.77
CA SER A 77 29.94 -11.06 -12.05
C SER A 77 28.59 -10.37 -11.82
N PRO A 78 28.50 -9.02 -11.89
CA PRO A 78 27.29 -8.29 -11.50
C PRO A 78 26.10 -8.63 -12.41
N LEU A 79 26.36 -9.06 -13.66
CA LEU A 79 25.34 -9.55 -14.57
C LEU A 79 24.71 -10.86 -14.10
N LEU A 80 25.50 -11.78 -13.53
CA LEU A 80 24.98 -13.03 -12.96
C LEU A 80 24.14 -12.75 -11.72
N ALA A 81 24.61 -11.86 -10.83
CA ALA A 81 23.85 -11.44 -9.66
C ALA A 81 22.51 -10.79 -10.06
N LEU A 82 22.53 -9.89 -11.05
CA LEU A 82 21.32 -9.28 -11.58
C LEU A 82 20.37 -10.31 -12.20
N ALA A 83 20.89 -11.28 -12.96
CA ALA A 83 20.09 -12.36 -13.53
C ALA A 83 19.46 -13.23 -12.44
N ALA A 84 20.21 -13.56 -11.39
CA ALA A 84 19.72 -14.30 -10.23
C ALA A 84 18.62 -13.52 -9.49
N CYS A 85 18.82 -12.23 -9.21
CA CYS A 85 17.80 -11.38 -8.58
C CYS A 85 16.52 -11.29 -9.42
N LYS A 86 16.64 -11.14 -10.76
CA LYS A 86 15.47 -11.14 -11.66
C LYS A 86 14.75 -12.49 -11.65
N LEU A 87 15.47 -13.60 -11.61
CA LEU A 87 14.86 -14.93 -11.49
C LEU A 87 14.11 -15.06 -10.16
N ILE A 88 14.68 -14.57 -9.05
CA ILE A 88 14.03 -14.54 -7.74
C ILE A 88 12.75 -13.70 -7.78
N ASP A 89 12.74 -12.52 -8.42
CA ASP A 89 11.55 -11.68 -8.57
C ASP A 89 10.44 -12.43 -9.33
N ILE A 90 10.77 -13.05 -10.47
CA ILE A 90 9.82 -13.82 -11.28
C ILE A 90 9.25 -14.99 -10.48
N VAL A 91 10.11 -15.79 -9.85
CA VAL A 91 9.68 -16.96 -9.07
C VAL A 91 8.81 -16.54 -7.87
N SER A 92 9.19 -15.48 -7.15
CA SER A 92 8.44 -14.96 -6.01
C SER A 92 7.04 -14.49 -6.43
N ARG A 93 6.95 -13.72 -7.52
CA ARG A 93 5.66 -13.26 -8.08
C ARG A 93 4.80 -14.41 -8.58
N ALA A 94 5.39 -15.38 -9.29
CA ALA A 94 4.67 -16.55 -9.79
C ALA A 94 4.11 -17.40 -8.65
N THR A 95 4.94 -17.66 -7.63
CA THR A 95 4.56 -18.45 -6.45
C THR A 95 3.43 -17.76 -5.68
N PHE A 96 3.56 -16.46 -5.41
CA PHE A 96 2.52 -15.68 -4.75
C PHE A 96 1.22 -15.66 -5.56
N THR A 97 1.30 -15.47 -6.88
CA THR A 97 0.11 -15.44 -7.75
C THR A 97 -0.60 -16.79 -7.77
N ALA A 98 0.14 -17.89 -7.80
CA ALA A 98 -0.42 -19.24 -7.71
C ALA A 98 -1.13 -19.46 -6.37
N TYR A 99 -0.48 -19.08 -5.26
CA TYR A 99 -1.07 -19.15 -3.92
C TYR A 99 -2.33 -18.27 -3.79
N ALA A 100 -2.27 -17.02 -4.21
CA ALA A 100 -3.38 -16.08 -4.16
C ALA A 100 -4.60 -16.61 -4.93
N ARG A 101 -4.39 -17.17 -6.14
CA ARG A 101 -5.47 -17.78 -6.92
C ARG A 101 -6.06 -19.02 -6.23
N ALA A 102 -5.22 -19.87 -5.65
CA ALA A 102 -5.67 -21.05 -4.89
C ALA A 102 -6.47 -20.65 -3.64
N ALA A 103 -6.07 -19.57 -2.97
CA ALA A 103 -6.73 -19.02 -1.79
C ALA A 103 -7.98 -18.16 -2.12
N GLY A 104 -8.37 -18.01 -3.38
CA GLY A 104 -9.56 -17.24 -3.79
C GLY A 104 -9.33 -15.75 -4.09
N LEU A 105 -8.12 -15.23 -3.84
CA LEU A 105 -7.69 -13.86 -4.11
C LEU A 105 -7.32 -13.64 -5.59
N LYS A 106 -8.21 -14.02 -6.50
CA LYS A 106 -7.92 -14.11 -7.95
C LYS A 106 -7.40 -12.83 -8.59
N HIS A 107 -7.87 -11.67 -8.11
CA HIS A 107 -7.53 -10.36 -8.66
C HIS A 107 -6.52 -9.59 -7.81
N TYR A 108 -6.01 -10.20 -6.75
CA TYR A 108 -4.93 -9.60 -5.97
C TYR A 108 -3.63 -9.64 -6.79
N SER A 109 -2.91 -8.53 -6.82
CA SER A 109 -1.67 -8.38 -7.57
C SER A 109 -0.60 -7.67 -6.73
N LEU A 110 0.61 -8.20 -6.75
CA LEU A 110 1.75 -7.55 -6.10
C LEU A 110 2.12 -6.23 -6.82
N PRO A 111 2.57 -5.21 -6.09
CA PRO A 111 2.94 -3.93 -6.69
C PRO A 111 4.19 -4.03 -7.57
N ASP A 112 4.32 -3.07 -8.49
CA ASP A 112 5.54 -2.84 -9.27
C ASP A 112 6.45 -1.84 -8.52
N MET A 113 7.54 -2.35 -7.96
CA MET A 113 8.48 -1.54 -7.18
C MET A 113 9.15 -0.45 -8.02
N ASN A 114 9.36 -0.67 -9.33
CA ASN A 114 9.91 0.37 -10.20
C ASN A 114 8.90 1.49 -10.45
N HIS A 115 7.61 1.16 -10.51
CA HIS A 115 6.57 2.17 -10.54
C HIS A 115 6.53 2.99 -9.25
N LEU A 116 6.52 2.31 -8.09
CA LEU A 116 6.50 2.97 -6.78
C LEU A 116 7.72 3.89 -6.58
N ALA A 117 8.93 3.42 -6.91
CA ALA A 117 10.13 4.24 -6.86
C ALA A 117 10.05 5.47 -7.77
N ARG A 118 9.51 5.34 -8.99
CA ARG A 118 9.36 6.47 -9.94
C ARG A 118 8.38 7.53 -9.45
N ILE A 119 7.28 7.14 -8.81
CA ILE A 119 6.31 8.11 -8.28
C ILE A 119 6.84 8.81 -7.03
N ALA A 120 7.53 8.06 -6.15
CA ALA A 120 8.14 8.63 -4.94
C ALA A 120 9.29 9.58 -5.24
N ARG A 121 10.14 9.28 -6.25
CA ARG A 121 11.33 10.08 -6.60
C ARG A 121 11.05 11.57 -6.81
N LYS A 122 9.83 11.94 -7.20
CA LYS A 122 9.43 13.34 -7.40
C LYS A 122 9.36 14.15 -6.10
N MET A 123 9.12 13.48 -4.98
CA MET A 123 8.94 14.10 -3.67
C MET A 123 10.03 13.68 -2.68
N TYR A 124 10.62 12.50 -2.88
CA TYR A 124 11.55 11.90 -1.94
C TYR A 124 12.66 11.13 -2.67
N PRO A 125 13.95 11.41 -2.39
CA PRO A 125 15.07 10.66 -2.96
C PRO A 125 14.99 9.17 -2.61
N ILE A 126 15.14 8.30 -3.61
CA ILE A 126 15.03 6.85 -3.42
C ILE A 126 16.28 6.24 -2.76
N GLU A 127 17.35 7.02 -2.70
CA GLU A 127 18.64 6.67 -2.12
C GLU A 127 18.63 6.78 -0.59
N LEU A 128 17.66 7.52 -0.04
CA LEU A 128 17.44 7.59 1.40
C LEU A 128 16.66 6.34 1.84
N ARG A 129 17.34 5.49 2.62
CA ARG A 129 16.85 4.15 3.00
C ARG A 129 16.57 4.03 4.49
N GLY A 130 15.75 3.03 4.81
CA GLY A 130 15.39 2.64 6.18
C GLY A 130 13.90 2.34 6.26
N GLY A 131 13.55 1.20 6.86
CA GLY A 131 12.16 0.73 6.91
C GLY A 131 11.56 0.65 5.50
N GLU A 132 10.33 1.16 5.34
CA GLU A 132 9.68 1.22 4.02
C GLU A 132 10.15 2.40 3.15
N GLY A 133 10.89 3.37 3.72
CA GLY A 133 11.51 4.49 3.02
C GLY A 133 10.58 5.20 2.03
N HIS A 134 11.01 5.27 0.77
CA HIS A 134 10.27 5.94 -0.30
C HIS A 134 8.93 5.26 -0.64
N LEU A 135 8.71 4.00 -0.24
CA LEU A 135 7.46 3.31 -0.50
C LEU A 135 6.29 3.93 0.27
N GLU A 136 6.49 4.45 1.47
CA GLU A 136 5.39 5.08 2.20
C GLU A 136 4.81 6.26 1.41
N VAL A 137 5.70 7.11 0.88
CA VAL A 137 5.34 8.24 0.02
C VAL A 137 4.66 7.74 -1.26
N ALA A 138 5.20 6.70 -1.89
CA ALA A 138 4.62 6.10 -3.09
C ALA A 138 3.19 5.60 -2.84
N LYS A 139 2.96 4.90 -1.72
CA LYS A 139 1.68 4.30 -1.36
C LYS A 139 0.62 5.35 -1.09
N VAL A 140 0.97 6.48 -0.46
CA VAL A 140 0.04 7.62 -0.29
C VAL A 140 -0.34 8.22 -1.64
N ILE A 141 0.63 8.42 -2.53
CA ILE A 141 0.37 8.94 -3.88
C ILE A 141 -0.50 7.95 -4.69
N GLU A 142 -0.25 6.64 -4.58
CA GLU A 142 -1.02 5.61 -5.28
C GLU A 142 -2.44 5.46 -4.72
N ALA A 143 -2.61 5.58 -3.40
CA ALA A 143 -3.90 5.60 -2.72
C ALA A 143 -4.85 6.59 -3.36
N VAL A 144 -4.32 7.78 -3.67
CA VAL A 144 -5.07 8.86 -4.30
C VAL A 144 -5.15 8.69 -5.82
N SER A 145 -4.02 8.64 -6.51
CA SER A 145 -3.98 8.69 -7.98
C SER A 145 -4.62 7.49 -8.67
N LYS A 146 -4.71 6.34 -7.99
CA LYS A 146 -5.38 5.12 -8.49
C LYS A 146 -6.63 4.75 -7.70
N ASN A 147 -7.09 5.62 -6.79
CA ASN A 147 -8.20 5.35 -5.86
C ASN A 147 -8.04 3.99 -5.19
N LYS A 148 -6.89 3.71 -4.57
CA LYS A 148 -6.63 2.43 -3.88
C LYS A 148 -7.20 2.40 -2.46
N ALA A 149 -7.33 3.56 -1.82
CA ALA A 149 -7.90 3.67 -0.47
C ALA A 149 -8.52 5.06 -0.28
N HIS A 150 -9.48 5.16 0.65
CA HIS A 150 -10.13 6.42 1.02
C HIS A 150 -9.35 7.18 2.09
N MET A 151 -8.50 6.46 2.83
CA MET A 151 -7.62 6.99 3.88
C MET A 151 -6.35 6.15 3.94
N VAL A 152 -5.23 6.80 4.26
CA VAL A 152 -3.97 6.14 4.53
C VAL A 152 -3.51 6.50 5.94
N ILE A 153 -3.21 5.48 6.74
CA ILE A 153 -2.64 5.63 8.08
C ILE A 153 -1.19 5.15 8.04
N SER A 154 -0.23 6.01 8.40
CA SER A 154 1.16 5.63 8.63
C SER A 154 1.36 5.40 10.13
N VAL A 155 1.64 4.16 10.53
CA VAL A 155 1.87 3.76 11.93
C VAL A 155 3.32 3.35 12.15
N LYS A 156 3.93 3.87 13.22
CA LYS A 156 5.35 3.70 13.50
C LYS A 156 5.69 3.97 14.95
N PRO A 157 6.84 3.51 15.47
CA PRO A 157 7.32 3.93 16.79
C PRO A 157 7.82 5.38 16.76
N PHE A 158 7.73 6.05 17.91
CA PHE A 158 8.28 7.38 18.11
C PHE A 158 9.77 7.43 17.72
N GLY A 159 10.16 8.46 16.96
CA GLY A 159 11.54 8.65 16.52
C GLY A 159 11.99 7.74 15.37
N CYS A 160 11.07 7.05 14.69
CA CYS A 160 11.38 6.32 13.47
C CYS A 160 11.76 7.29 12.33
N MET A 161 13.01 7.75 12.28
CA MET A 161 13.46 8.79 11.33
C MET A 161 13.13 8.49 9.86
N PRO A 162 13.29 7.26 9.33
CA PRO A 162 12.95 6.96 7.94
C PRO A 162 11.45 7.04 7.63
N SER A 163 10.59 7.14 8.65
CA SER A 163 9.15 7.26 8.49
C SER A 163 8.63 8.61 9.01
N SER A 164 8.85 8.97 10.27
CA SER A 164 8.43 10.27 10.83
C SER A 164 9.15 11.47 10.21
N GLY A 165 10.48 11.40 10.06
CA GLY A 165 11.25 12.51 9.49
C GLY A 165 11.09 12.65 7.98
N VAL A 166 10.72 11.54 7.33
CA VAL A 166 10.77 11.37 5.88
C VAL A 166 9.37 11.33 5.29
N SER A 167 8.58 10.30 5.62
CA SER A 167 7.27 10.05 5.05
C SER A 167 6.29 11.13 5.47
N ASP A 168 6.27 11.51 6.76
CA ASP A 168 5.41 12.58 7.25
C ASP A 168 5.93 13.97 6.86
N GLY A 169 7.26 14.13 6.86
CA GLY A 169 7.91 15.39 6.51
C GLY A 169 7.56 15.88 5.10
N VAL A 170 7.36 14.96 4.15
CA VAL A 170 6.96 15.30 2.78
C VAL A 170 5.43 15.39 2.57
N GLN A 171 4.60 15.13 3.58
CA GLN A 171 3.14 15.11 3.40
C GLN A 171 2.55 16.47 3.08
N SER A 172 3.16 17.56 3.56
CA SER A 172 2.76 18.92 3.17
C SER A 172 2.90 19.12 1.65
N LEU A 173 3.96 18.57 1.05
CA LEU A 173 4.17 18.59 -0.39
C LEU A 173 3.23 17.63 -1.14
N VAL A 174 2.98 16.44 -0.59
CA VAL A 174 2.03 15.47 -1.17
C VAL A 174 0.61 16.05 -1.18
N THR A 175 0.13 16.57 -0.05
CA THR A 175 -1.21 17.16 0.09
C THR A 175 -1.38 18.46 -0.71
N ALA A 176 -0.33 19.25 -0.91
CA ALA A 176 -0.38 20.39 -1.82
C ALA A 176 -0.62 19.98 -3.28
N LYS A 177 -0.09 18.82 -3.69
CA LYS A 177 -0.26 18.29 -5.06
C LYS A 177 -1.51 17.42 -5.21
N TYR A 178 -1.91 16.75 -4.14
CA TYR A 178 -3.05 15.85 -4.05
C TYR A 178 -3.93 16.29 -2.86
N PRO A 179 -4.71 17.38 -3.00
CA PRO A 179 -5.55 17.92 -1.91
C PRO A 179 -6.58 16.92 -1.38
N GLU A 180 -6.93 15.93 -2.19
CA GLU A 180 -7.81 14.81 -1.84
C GLU A 180 -7.11 13.73 -1.02
N ALA A 181 -5.80 13.80 -0.77
CA ALA A 181 -5.10 12.86 0.09
C ALA A 181 -5.60 12.96 1.54
N ASN A 182 -6.14 11.86 2.06
CA ASN A 182 -6.53 11.73 3.46
C ASN A 182 -5.49 10.89 4.20
N PHE A 183 -4.48 11.55 4.73
CA PHE A 183 -3.34 10.92 5.40
C PHE A 183 -3.37 11.21 6.91
N CYS A 184 -3.07 10.19 7.72
CA CYS A 184 -2.95 10.32 9.17
C CYS A 184 -1.67 9.60 9.65
N ALA A 185 -0.79 10.34 10.32
CA ALA A 185 0.38 9.78 10.97
C ALA A 185 0.09 9.41 12.42
N ILE A 186 0.61 8.28 12.88
CA ILE A 186 0.51 7.79 14.25
C ILE A 186 1.89 7.34 14.72
N GLU A 187 2.35 7.96 15.80
CA GLU A 187 3.58 7.55 16.48
C GLU A 187 3.26 6.79 17.77
N THR A 188 3.38 5.48 17.71
CA THR A 188 3.25 4.57 18.84
C THR A 188 4.36 4.87 19.86
N SER A 189 4.02 4.83 21.16
CA SER A 189 4.88 5.28 22.27
C SER A 189 5.19 6.79 22.32
N GLY A 190 4.79 7.58 21.32
CA GLY A 190 4.88 9.05 21.34
C GLY A 190 3.52 9.73 21.54
N ASP A 191 2.52 9.29 20.78
CA ASP A 191 1.13 9.72 20.89
C ASP A 191 0.38 8.92 21.96
N GLY A 192 -0.49 9.59 22.74
CA GLY A 192 -1.41 8.90 23.65
C GLY A 192 -2.57 8.22 22.91
N ALA A 193 -2.96 7.01 23.34
CA ALA A 193 -3.98 6.19 22.65
C ALA A 193 -5.29 6.94 22.36
N VAL A 194 -5.81 7.72 23.32
CA VAL A 194 -7.04 8.52 23.14
C VAL A 194 -6.88 9.56 22.02
N GLY A 195 -5.71 10.22 21.95
CA GLY A 195 -5.41 11.18 20.89
C GLY A 195 -5.31 10.50 19.52
N VAL A 196 -4.73 9.31 19.48
CA VAL A 196 -4.66 8.48 18.26
C VAL A 196 -6.06 8.17 17.74
N TYR A 197 -6.94 7.59 18.58
CA TYR A 197 -8.29 7.22 18.16
C TYR A 197 -9.10 8.41 17.68
N SER A 198 -9.00 9.55 18.36
CA SER A 198 -9.69 10.78 17.96
C SER A 198 -9.25 11.28 16.56
N ARG A 199 -7.93 11.32 16.28
CA ARG A 199 -7.42 11.70 14.96
C ARG A 199 -7.84 10.71 13.86
N VAL A 200 -7.81 9.42 14.16
CA VAL A 200 -8.24 8.37 13.23
C VAL A 200 -9.72 8.50 12.92
N GLN A 201 -10.58 8.73 13.91
CA GLN A 201 -12.02 8.95 13.71
C GLN A 201 -12.30 10.18 12.84
N MET A 202 -11.57 11.27 13.03
CA MET A 202 -11.69 12.46 12.18
C MET A 202 -11.35 12.15 10.71
N GLY A 203 -10.28 11.38 10.46
CA GLY A 203 -9.93 10.93 9.11
C GLY A 203 -10.97 9.96 8.52
N LEU A 204 -11.48 9.04 9.34
CA LEU A 204 -12.52 8.09 8.97
C LEU A 204 -13.83 8.78 8.59
N PHE A 205 -14.21 9.87 9.24
CA PHE A 205 -15.40 10.63 8.88
C PHE A 205 -15.37 11.07 7.40
N LYS A 206 -14.23 11.64 6.96
CA LYS A 206 -14.02 12.01 5.55
C LYS A 206 -13.99 10.79 4.64
N ALA A 207 -13.37 9.69 5.08
CA ALA A 207 -13.28 8.45 4.32
C ALA A 207 -14.66 7.81 4.09
N ARG A 208 -15.54 7.82 5.11
CA ARG A 208 -16.92 7.31 5.05
C ARG A 208 -17.73 8.07 4.01
N ALA A 209 -17.68 9.41 4.02
CA ALA A 209 -18.38 10.22 3.02
C ALA A 209 -17.96 9.85 1.59
N ARG A 210 -16.66 9.75 1.33
CA ARG A 210 -16.13 9.35 0.01
C ARG A 210 -16.52 7.93 -0.38
N ALA A 211 -16.53 7.00 0.55
CA ALA A 211 -16.93 5.61 0.29
C ALA A 211 -18.42 5.50 -0.06
N SER A 212 -19.27 6.29 0.60
CA SER A 212 -20.70 6.37 0.27
C SER A 212 -20.92 6.98 -1.12
N GLU A 213 -20.30 8.12 -1.42
CA GLU A 213 -20.38 8.77 -2.73
C GLU A 213 -19.90 7.84 -3.86
N GLU A 214 -18.77 7.15 -3.64
CA GLU A 214 -18.22 6.18 -4.59
C GLU A 214 -19.18 5.01 -4.84
N TYR A 215 -19.81 4.51 -3.77
CA TYR A 215 -20.77 3.41 -3.85
C TYR A 215 -22.08 3.81 -4.53
N GLU A 216 -22.63 4.98 -4.22
CA GLU A 216 -23.82 5.54 -4.87
C GLU A 216 -23.59 5.74 -6.37
N LYS A 217 -22.41 6.26 -6.74
CA LYS A 217 -22.01 6.37 -8.14
C LYS A 217 -21.91 5.00 -8.81
N ALA A 218 -21.37 4.00 -8.13
CA ALA A 218 -21.32 2.64 -8.64
C ALA A 218 -22.72 2.03 -8.82
N LEU A 219 -23.69 2.32 -7.95
CA LEU A 219 -25.08 1.90 -8.14
C LEU A 219 -25.71 2.56 -9.37
N ALA A 220 -25.54 3.88 -9.50
CA ALA A 220 -26.08 4.65 -10.62
C ALA A 220 -25.48 4.21 -11.97
N ASP A 221 -24.16 4.03 -12.05
CA ASP A 221 -23.45 3.60 -13.27
C ASP A 221 -23.90 2.21 -13.79
N ASN A 222 -24.48 1.40 -12.91
CA ASN A 222 -24.89 0.02 -13.18
C ASN A 222 -26.41 -0.18 -13.12
N GLY A 223 -27.21 0.87 -12.87
CA GLY A 223 -28.68 0.80 -12.84
C GLY A 223 -29.23 -0.14 -11.76
N VAL A 224 -28.54 -0.26 -10.63
CA VAL A 224 -28.93 -1.15 -9.53
C VAL A 224 -29.77 -0.38 -8.52
N GLU A 225 -31.07 -0.67 -8.47
CA GLU A 225 -31.99 -0.05 -7.49
C GLU A 225 -31.99 -0.77 -6.13
N ASP A 226 -31.78 -2.09 -6.13
CA ASP A 226 -31.73 -2.91 -4.91
C ASP A 226 -30.39 -3.69 -4.81
N PRO A 227 -29.44 -3.21 -3.99
CA PRO A 227 -28.15 -3.85 -3.81
C PRO A 227 -28.19 -5.18 -3.06
N ASP A 228 -29.29 -5.51 -2.37
CA ASP A 228 -29.40 -6.76 -1.62
C ASP A 228 -29.73 -7.95 -2.53
N GLN A 229 -30.34 -7.72 -3.68
CA GLN A 229 -30.57 -8.75 -4.71
C GLN A 229 -29.26 -9.27 -5.34
N LEU A 230 -28.19 -8.47 -5.29
CA LEU A 230 -26.88 -8.80 -5.82
C LEU A 230 -26.07 -9.73 -4.91
N ARG A 231 -26.49 -9.97 -3.66
CA ARG A 231 -25.83 -10.93 -2.75
C ARG A 231 -26.08 -12.36 -3.21
N ARG A 232 -25.30 -12.84 -4.20
CA ARG A 232 -25.32 -14.24 -4.67
C ARG A 232 -23.94 -14.88 -4.60
N GLY A 233 -23.90 -16.10 -4.06
CA GLY A 233 -22.80 -17.06 -4.18
C GLY A 233 -21.40 -16.55 -3.80
N ARG A 234 -20.64 -16.07 -4.79
CA ARG A 234 -19.20 -15.74 -4.64
C ARG A 234 -18.92 -14.56 -3.72
N LEU A 235 -19.83 -13.58 -3.63
CA LEU A 235 -19.70 -12.40 -2.76
C LEU A 235 -19.90 -12.72 -1.27
N ALA A 236 -20.44 -13.90 -0.95
CA ALA A 236 -20.57 -14.35 0.43
C ALA A 236 -19.25 -14.89 1.00
N SER A 237 -18.24 -15.11 0.14
CA SER A 237 -16.94 -15.60 0.58
C SER A 237 -16.08 -14.47 1.14
N ALA A 238 -15.55 -14.64 2.34
CA ALA A 238 -14.64 -13.69 2.98
C ALA A 238 -13.33 -13.47 2.19
N ILE A 239 -12.94 -14.45 1.36
CA ILE A 239 -11.73 -14.42 0.52
C ILE A 239 -11.99 -13.91 -0.91
N TYR A 240 -13.20 -13.43 -1.20
CA TYR A 240 -13.50 -12.86 -2.49
C TYR A 240 -12.88 -11.46 -2.63
N TYR A 241 -11.98 -11.30 -3.60
CA TYR A 241 -11.33 -10.03 -3.90
C TYR A 241 -11.73 -9.55 -5.31
N PRO A 242 -12.64 -8.55 -5.42
CA PRO A 242 -13.13 -8.08 -6.71
C PRO A 242 -12.06 -7.33 -7.51
N ARG A 243 -12.28 -7.18 -8.81
CA ARG A 243 -11.36 -6.44 -9.66
C ARG A 243 -11.32 -4.96 -9.28
N HIS A 244 -10.11 -4.41 -9.14
CA HIS A 244 -9.89 -3.01 -8.81
C HIS A 244 -10.36 -2.05 -9.91
N LYS A 245 -11.30 -1.17 -9.58
CA LYS A 245 -11.72 -0.02 -10.39
C LYS A 245 -11.76 1.27 -9.55
N VAL A 246 -12.18 1.14 -8.30
CA VAL A 246 -12.33 2.18 -7.29
C VAL A 246 -11.81 1.68 -5.93
N ALA A 247 -11.88 2.47 -4.86
CA ALA A 247 -11.24 2.10 -3.60
C ALA A 247 -12.01 1.02 -2.84
N GLY A 248 -13.32 1.21 -2.67
CA GLY A 248 -14.19 0.35 -1.86
C GLY A 248 -14.39 -1.04 -2.47
N THR A 249 -14.26 -2.08 -1.65
CA THR A 249 -14.48 -3.46 -2.09
C THR A 249 -15.93 -3.68 -2.54
N ALA A 250 -16.90 -3.08 -1.85
CA ALA A 250 -18.31 -3.18 -2.20
C ALA A 250 -18.62 -2.53 -3.56
N ALA A 251 -18.06 -1.36 -3.85
CA ALA A 251 -18.25 -0.67 -5.12
C ALA A 251 -17.57 -1.43 -6.27
N ASN A 252 -16.37 -1.98 -6.05
CA ASN A 252 -15.71 -2.86 -7.02
C ASN A 252 -16.53 -4.11 -7.33
N ALA A 253 -17.12 -4.74 -6.31
CA ALA A 253 -18.01 -5.88 -6.51
C ALA A 253 -19.24 -5.54 -7.36
N LEU A 254 -19.85 -4.36 -7.15
CA LEU A 254 -20.96 -3.90 -7.99
C LEU A 254 -20.56 -3.78 -9.47
N TYR A 255 -19.40 -3.16 -9.74
CA TYR A 255 -18.90 -3.03 -11.11
C TYR A 255 -18.64 -4.38 -11.78
N GLU A 256 -18.10 -5.36 -11.04
CA GLU A 256 -17.84 -6.70 -11.57
C GLU A 256 -19.13 -7.46 -11.88
N LEU A 257 -20.15 -7.37 -11.01
CA LEU A 257 -21.44 -8.06 -11.17
C LEU A 257 -22.27 -7.50 -12.33
N ALA A 258 -22.17 -6.21 -12.59
CA ALA A 258 -22.86 -5.55 -13.68
C ALA A 258 -22.23 -5.82 -15.06
N GLY A 259 -21.15 -6.62 -15.13
CA GLY A 259 -20.56 -7.07 -16.40
C GLY A 259 -19.81 -5.99 -17.18
N LYS A 260 -19.17 -5.02 -16.49
CA LYS A 260 -18.23 -4.05 -17.08
C LYS A 260 -16.80 -4.28 -16.61
#